data_AF-A0A315ZGF6-F1
#
_entry.id   AF-A0A315ZGF6-F1
#
_cell.length_a   1.000
_cell.length_b   1.000
_cell.length_c   1.000
_cell.angle_alpha   90.00
_cell.angle_beta   90.00
_cell.angle_gamma   90.00
#
_symmetry.space_group_name_H-M   'P 1'
#
loop_
_entity.id
_entity.type
_entity.pdbx_description
1 polymer ?
#
loop_
_entity_poly.entity_id
_entity_poly.type
_entity_poly.pdbx_seq_one_letter_code
_entity_poly.pdbx_strand_id
1 'polypeptide(L)'
;MNSNKLFRIVLIFFLIRPFFVSAQLEHIEFKNDFEKGVLTDIENHSSLEILFAISEDNSNILLDKASHEIDLLIEELSKKKFESKSEEKKLKLLFNLTHRKFFLKYREVSNFSKIFDVKEYNCVSATALYCLILDKYNIPYAIKETPTHVYAIAYPKTKGIILESTAPQDGFYKPSDTEINDAVNSLVELKYYTQDEVASKGVRQVYNEFFFSKDEIDLKKLAGLQYYNETITFLSEQKFKEALNSIYKAQFLYPSDKNEYLSGILLANILLKSKFDNLEDIQYLAQYANLSNADDNQILQTFSVITENRLFQESNTVFMDSAFSYLEQSLLDSTLVRNISELYYNNLAHYYGQKSNFKKTLEYASVAFKLNPVNVNTQSLITQILIQDLSRRSGNLNTIKKMDDYVIEYSFLETNSLYQSLYFYTYTIQAYNHLIANDIEKGLAYLKNMEELIENFGEELRYDENQYGLIYAEAGAAYFRERKYTKAKNIIEKGLVKIPEHPELKVRHKIVVEELSK
;
A
#
# COMPACT_ATOMS: atom_id res chain seq x y z
N MET A 1 -4.35 40.82 -16.20
CA MET A 1 -3.19 40.07 -15.64
C MET A 1 -3.72 39.05 -14.65
N ASN A 2 -3.12 37.85 -14.61
CA ASN A 2 -3.44 36.66 -13.79
C ASN A 2 -4.41 35.60 -14.37
N SER A 3 -4.19 35.16 -15.62
CA SER A 3 -4.72 33.88 -16.13
C SER A 3 -3.70 32.72 -16.08
N ASN A 4 -2.59 32.85 -15.34
CA ASN A 4 -1.48 31.88 -15.37
C ASN A 4 -1.41 30.90 -14.20
N LYS A 5 -2.48 30.73 -13.41
CA LYS A 5 -2.51 29.74 -12.30
C LYS A 5 -3.24 28.43 -12.62
N LEU A 6 -4.03 28.37 -13.69
CA LEU A 6 -4.76 27.14 -14.05
C LEU A 6 -3.96 26.17 -14.93
N PHE A 7 -2.84 26.60 -15.52
CA PHE A 7 -2.06 25.78 -16.47
C PHE A 7 -0.94 24.95 -15.81
N ARG A 8 -0.81 24.97 -14.48
CA ARG A 8 0.24 24.22 -13.75
C ARG A 8 -0.24 22.92 -13.08
N ILE A 9 -1.53 22.60 -13.13
CA ILE A 9 -2.08 21.37 -12.52
C ILE A 9 -2.21 20.23 -13.55
N VAL A 10 -2.17 20.52 -14.86
CA VAL A 10 -2.28 19.51 -15.92
C VAL A 10 -0.92 18.89 -16.33
N LEU A 11 0.21 19.48 -15.89
CA LEU A 11 1.55 18.99 -16.22
C LEU A 11 2.14 18.00 -15.21
N ILE A 12 1.49 17.78 -14.06
CA ILE A 12 1.95 16.81 -13.04
C ILE A 12 1.45 15.39 -13.36
N PHE A 13 0.33 15.22 -14.08
CA PHE A 13 -0.15 13.90 -14.47
C PHE A 13 0.70 13.20 -15.56
N PHE A 14 1.53 13.94 -16.31
CA PHE A 14 2.43 13.35 -17.31
C PHE A 14 3.84 13.02 -16.76
N LEU A 15 4.21 13.52 -15.58
CA LEU A 15 5.51 13.27 -14.95
C LEU A 15 5.51 12.12 -13.94
N ILE A 16 4.37 11.47 -13.69
CA ILE A 16 4.27 10.31 -12.78
C ILE A 16 4.55 8.99 -13.52
N ARG A 17 4.43 8.94 -14.86
CA ARG A 17 4.72 7.72 -15.64
C ARG A 17 6.17 7.22 -15.62
N PRO A 18 7.23 8.05 -15.62
CA PRO A 18 8.60 7.53 -15.61
C PRO A 18 9.00 6.89 -14.27
N PHE A 19 8.33 7.23 -13.15
CA PHE A 19 8.60 6.59 -11.86
C PHE A 19 8.04 5.16 -11.77
N PHE A 20 6.92 4.88 -12.43
CA PHE A 20 6.33 3.53 -12.43
C PHE A 20 7.16 2.50 -13.18
N VAL A 21 7.84 2.89 -14.26
CA VAL A 21 8.66 1.96 -15.07
C VAL A 21 9.98 1.62 -14.35
N SER A 22 10.61 2.55 -13.63
CA SER A 22 11.83 2.25 -12.88
C SER A 22 11.57 1.41 -11.62
N ALA A 23 10.42 1.60 -10.97
CA ALA A 23 10.01 0.79 -9.81
C ALA A 23 9.66 -0.67 -10.19
N GLN A 24 9.12 -0.91 -11.39
CA GLN A 24 8.81 -2.27 -11.86
C GLN A 24 10.04 -3.12 -12.15
N LEU A 25 11.16 -2.52 -12.61
CA LEU A 25 12.41 -3.25 -12.84
C LEU A 25 13.11 -3.68 -11.55
N GLU A 26 12.87 -3.00 -10.42
CA GLU A 26 13.51 -3.30 -9.14
C GLU A 26 13.14 -4.69 -8.62
N HIS A 27 11.96 -5.20 -8.98
CA HIS A 27 11.45 -6.49 -8.53
C HIS A 27 11.57 -7.60 -9.59
N ILE A 28 12.19 -7.32 -10.74
CA ILE A 28 12.40 -8.32 -11.79
C ILE A 28 13.72 -9.05 -11.55
N GLU A 29 13.63 -10.36 -11.38
CA GLU A 29 14.77 -11.26 -11.37
C GLU A 29 15.05 -11.77 -12.79
N PHE A 30 16.26 -11.55 -13.29
CA PHE A 30 16.66 -12.02 -14.61
C PHE A 30 17.21 -13.45 -14.56
N LYS A 31 16.81 -14.29 -15.50
CA LYS A 31 17.24 -15.68 -15.68
C LYS A 31 18.72 -15.78 -16.01
N ASN A 32 19.23 -14.81 -16.79
CA ASN A 32 20.62 -14.74 -17.23
C ASN A 32 21.01 -13.30 -17.62
N ASP A 33 22.32 -13.08 -17.84
CA ASP A 33 22.87 -11.77 -18.20
C ASP A 33 22.34 -11.24 -19.54
N PHE A 34 21.97 -12.14 -20.47
CA PHE A 34 21.39 -11.74 -21.75
C PHE A 34 19.99 -11.14 -21.56
N GLU A 35 19.11 -11.81 -20.82
CA GLU A 35 17.78 -11.27 -20.50
C GLU A 35 17.89 -9.93 -19.79
N LYS A 36 18.83 -9.82 -18.84
CA LYS A 36 19.10 -8.56 -18.14
C LYS A 36 19.53 -7.46 -19.10
N GLY A 37 20.51 -7.70 -19.98
CA GLY A 37 20.96 -6.73 -20.96
C GLY A 37 19.80 -6.26 -21.85
N VAL A 38 19.04 -7.20 -22.39
CA VAL A 38 17.92 -6.89 -23.31
C VAL A 38 16.80 -6.12 -22.63
N LEU A 39 16.37 -6.53 -21.43
CA LEU A 39 15.23 -5.89 -20.75
C LEU A 39 15.61 -4.55 -20.09
N THR A 40 16.87 -4.33 -19.75
CA THR A 40 17.31 -3.04 -19.17
C THR A 40 17.60 -1.96 -20.22
N ASP A 41 17.87 -2.34 -21.48
CA ASP A 41 18.13 -1.39 -22.58
C ASP A 41 17.29 -1.70 -23.83
N ILE A 42 16.01 -1.98 -23.61
CA ILE A 42 15.12 -2.54 -24.63
C ILE A 42 15.02 -1.75 -25.94
N GLU A 43 15.15 -0.42 -25.88
CA GLU A 43 15.03 0.45 -27.04
C GLU A 43 16.23 0.34 -27.99
N ASN A 44 17.37 -0.19 -27.53
CA ASN A 44 18.57 -0.41 -28.32
C ASN A 44 18.72 -1.84 -28.86
N HIS A 45 17.80 -2.74 -28.50
CA HIS A 45 17.80 -4.13 -28.96
C HIS A 45 16.80 -4.37 -30.09
N SER A 46 17.16 -5.26 -31.01
CA SER A 46 16.28 -5.69 -32.10
C SER A 46 15.10 -6.51 -31.57
N SER A 47 14.01 -6.55 -32.34
CA SER A 47 12.87 -7.39 -32.00
C SER A 47 13.22 -8.88 -31.86
N LEU A 48 14.25 -9.35 -32.59
CA LEU A 48 14.75 -10.71 -32.47
C LEU A 48 15.37 -10.96 -31.09
N GLU A 49 16.23 -10.04 -30.62
CA GLU A 49 16.84 -10.13 -29.29
C GLU A 49 15.79 -10.08 -28.18
N ILE A 50 14.79 -9.19 -28.30
CA ILE A 50 13.68 -9.07 -27.35
C ILE A 50 12.87 -10.36 -27.26
N LEU A 51 12.57 -11.00 -28.40
CA LEU A 51 11.85 -12.28 -28.42
C LEU A 51 12.68 -13.43 -27.81
N PHE A 52 14.01 -13.35 -27.91
CA PHE A 52 14.94 -14.32 -27.35
C PHE A 52 15.22 -14.14 -25.85
N ALA A 53 14.87 -12.99 -25.26
CA ALA A 53 15.17 -12.67 -23.87
C ALA A 53 14.64 -13.72 -22.87
N ILE A 54 13.53 -14.39 -23.18
CA ILE A 54 12.92 -15.43 -22.34
C ILE A 54 13.72 -16.76 -22.30
N SER A 55 14.70 -16.94 -23.18
CA SER A 55 15.48 -18.17 -23.33
C SER A 55 16.24 -18.54 -22.04
N GLU A 56 16.26 -19.84 -21.72
CA GLU A 56 16.92 -20.38 -20.53
C GLU A 56 18.45 -20.51 -20.71
N ASP A 57 18.90 -20.85 -21.92
CA ASP A 57 20.30 -21.19 -22.23
C ASP A 57 21.02 -20.13 -23.08
N ASN A 58 22.33 -19.96 -22.84
CA ASN A 58 23.38 -19.31 -23.67
C ASN A 58 22.87 -18.54 -24.90
N SER A 59 22.08 -17.50 -24.66
CA SER A 59 21.19 -16.92 -25.67
C SER A 59 21.93 -16.39 -26.89
N ASN A 60 23.20 -15.98 -26.75
CA ASN A 60 24.01 -15.49 -27.86
C ASN A 60 24.23 -16.55 -28.95
N ILE A 61 24.54 -17.81 -28.59
CA ILE A 61 24.79 -18.87 -29.58
C ILE A 61 23.50 -19.23 -30.31
N LEU A 62 22.39 -19.34 -29.58
CA LEU A 62 21.09 -19.65 -30.16
C LEU A 62 20.56 -18.48 -31.01
N LEU A 63 20.83 -17.24 -30.62
CA LEU A 63 20.48 -16.04 -31.38
C LEU A 63 21.24 -15.97 -32.70
N ASP A 64 22.54 -16.25 -32.70
CA ASP A 64 23.36 -16.31 -33.92
C ASP A 64 22.85 -17.41 -34.86
N LYS A 65 22.55 -18.60 -34.31
CA LYS A 65 21.92 -19.70 -35.05
C LYS A 65 20.58 -19.27 -35.65
N ALA A 66 19.73 -18.60 -34.88
CA ALA A 66 18.43 -18.14 -35.33
C ALA A 66 18.52 -17.10 -36.45
N SER A 67 19.39 -16.11 -36.29
CA SER A 67 19.68 -15.11 -37.33
C SER A 67 20.13 -15.80 -38.62
N HIS A 68 21.07 -16.74 -38.52
CA HIS A 68 21.55 -17.48 -39.68
C HIS A 68 20.45 -18.33 -40.34
N GLU A 69 19.61 -19.04 -39.57
CA GLU A 69 18.53 -19.84 -40.14
C GLU A 69 17.43 -18.98 -40.81
N ILE A 70 17.15 -17.79 -40.27
CA ILE A 70 16.27 -16.79 -40.87
C ILE A 70 16.86 -16.30 -42.19
N ASP A 71 18.14 -15.90 -42.22
CA ASP A 71 18.81 -15.44 -43.45
C ASP A 71 18.78 -16.52 -44.55
N LEU A 72 19.02 -17.78 -44.19
CA LEU A 72 18.89 -18.90 -45.12
C LEU A 72 17.45 -19.06 -45.66
N LEU A 73 16.41 -18.77 -44.87
CA LEU A 73 15.03 -18.76 -45.36
C LEU A 73 14.80 -17.59 -46.33
N ILE A 74 15.30 -16.39 -46.00
CA ILE A 74 15.22 -15.19 -46.85
C ILE A 74 15.90 -15.44 -48.21
N GLU A 75 17.05 -16.11 -48.22
CA GLU A 75 17.71 -16.53 -49.46
C GLU A 75 16.86 -17.53 -50.27
N GLU A 76 16.25 -18.53 -49.63
CA GLU A 76 15.39 -19.50 -50.30
C GLU A 76 14.15 -18.83 -50.93
N LEU A 77 13.52 -17.91 -50.20
CA LEU A 77 12.41 -17.09 -50.69
C LEU A 77 12.84 -16.26 -51.90
N SER A 78 13.99 -15.59 -51.81
CA SER A 78 14.56 -14.78 -52.90
C SER A 78 14.83 -15.61 -54.16
N LYS A 79 15.44 -16.81 -54.03
CA LYS A 79 15.66 -17.75 -55.14
C LYS A 79 14.36 -18.19 -55.83
N LYS A 80 13.23 -18.21 -55.10
CA LYS A 80 11.89 -18.52 -55.65
C LYS A 80 11.16 -17.30 -56.21
N LYS A 81 11.90 -16.20 -56.46
CA LYS A 81 11.40 -14.92 -57.00
C LYS A 81 10.27 -14.33 -56.15
N PHE A 82 10.40 -14.41 -54.82
CA PHE A 82 9.38 -13.95 -53.86
C PHE A 82 8.84 -12.57 -54.22
N GLU A 83 9.71 -11.58 -54.45
CA GLU A 83 9.30 -10.19 -54.70
C GLU A 83 8.43 -9.98 -55.94
N SER A 84 8.57 -10.84 -56.95
CA SER A 84 7.80 -10.75 -58.20
C SER A 84 6.38 -11.34 -58.11
N LYS A 85 6.02 -11.97 -56.99
CA LYS A 85 4.72 -12.63 -56.82
C LYS A 85 3.64 -11.63 -56.37
N SER A 86 2.37 -11.96 -56.65
CA SER A 86 1.24 -11.24 -56.05
C SER A 86 1.23 -11.40 -54.53
N GLU A 87 0.64 -10.45 -53.79
CA GLU A 87 0.57 -10.46 -52.32
C GLU A 87 0.16 -11.82 -51.73
N GLU A 88 -0.89 -12.43 -52.29
CA GLU A 88 -1.38 -13.75 -51.88
C GLU A 88 -0.36 -14.87 -52.15
N LYS A 89 0.26 -14.87 -53.34
CA LYS A 89 1.28 -15.86 -53.72
C LYS A 89 2.59 -15.67 -52.93
N LYS A 90 2.93 -14.44 -52.52
CA LYS A 90 4.03 -14.13 -51.60
C LYS A 90 3.77 -14.81 -50.27
N LEU A 91 2.66 -14.45 -49.63
CA LEU A 91 2.35 -14.94 -48.29
C LEU A 91 2.13 -16.45 -48.24
N LYS A 92 1.48 -17.07 -49.25
CA LYS A 92 1.36 -18.53 -49.31
C LYS A 92 2.72 -19.22 -49.40
N LEU A 93 3.66 -18.67 -50.18
CA LEU A 93 5.01 -19.20 -50.28
C LEU A 93 5.77 -19.05 -48.94
N LEU A 94 5.69 -17.87 -48.32
CA LEU A 94 6.28 -17.60 -47.01
C LEU A 94 5.73 -18.55 -45.96
N PHE A 95 4.40 -18.65 -45.85
CA PHE A 95 3.71 -19.52 -44.90
C PHE A 95 4.20 -20.97 -45.00
N ASN A 96 4.16 -21.55 -46.20
CA ASN A 96 4.54 -22.94 -46.43
C ASN A 96 6.03 -23.21 -46.14
N LEU A 97 6.92 -22.29 -46.54
CA LEU A 97 8.35 -22.49 -46.32
C LEU A 97 8.73 -22.32 -44.85
N THR A 98 8.22 -21.29 -44.19
CA THR A 98 8.45 -21.08 -42.76
C THR A 98 7.92 -22.26 -41.95
N HIS A 99 6.67 -22.68 -42.19
CA HIS A 99 6.06 -23.79 -41.44
C HIS A 99 6.86 -25.09 -41.61
N ARG A 100 7.18 -25.45 -42.86
CA ARG A 100 7.96 -26.66 -43.14
C ARG A 100 9.37 -26.63 -42.53
N LYS A 101 10.01 -25.47 -42.47
CA LYS A 101 11.40 -25.33 -42.01
C LYS A 101 11.52 -25.25 -40.48
N PHE A 102 10.55 -24.62 -39.81
CA PHE A 102 10.67 -24.23 -38.42
C PHE A 102 9.67 -24.89 -37.47
N PHE A 103 8.49 -25.29 -37.96
CA PHE A 103 7.35 -25.65 -37.13
C PHE A 103 7.09 -27.16 -37.17
N LEU A 104 7.90 -27.94 -36.45
CA LEU A 104 7.79 -29.40 -36.42
C LEU A 104 6.75 -29.89 -35.41
N LYS A 105 6.75 -29.32 -34.19
CA LYS A 105 5.91 -29.81 -33.10
C LYS A 105 5.23 -28.67 -32.35
N TYR A 106 3.90 -28.67 -32.38
CA TYR A 106 3.11 -27.74 -31.59
C TYR A 106 3.13 -28.12 -30.10
N ARG A 107 3.30 -27.13 -29.24
CA ARG A 107 3.18 -27.22 -27.77
C ARG A 107 2.36 -26.05 -27.27
N GLU A 108 1.52 -26.25 -26.27
CA GLU A 108 0.83 -25.13 -25.62
C GLU A 108 1.83 -24.19 -24.94
N VAL A 109 2.80 -24.78 -24.24
CA VAL A 109 3.91 -24.07 -23.58
C VAL A 109 5.18 -24.23 -24.41
N SER A 110 5.53 -23.19 -25.16
CA SER A 110 6.81 -23.05 -25.85
C SER A 110 7.21 -21.58 -25.91
N ASN A 111 8.50 -21.31 -26.00
CA ASN A 111 9.05 -19.99 -26.20
C ASN A 111 9.69 -19.87 -27.58
N PHE A 112 10.13 -18.66 -27.94
CA PHE A 112 10.63 -18.35 -29.27
C PHE A 112 11.94 -19.08 -29.62
N SER A 113 12.85 -19.23 -28.66
CA SER A 113 14.15 -19.87 -28.92
C SER A 113 14.01 -21.36 -29.25
N LYS A 114 12.99 -22.04 -28.70
CA LYS A 114 12.71 -23.46 -28.98
C LYS A 114 12.38 -23.77 -30.44
N ILE A 115 11.98 -22.77 -31.25
CA ILE A 115 11.83 -22.93 -32.70
C ILE A 115 13.16 -23.29 -33.37
N PHE A 116 14.26 -22.69 -32.92
CA PHE A 116 15.57 -22.82 -33.54
C PHE A 116 16.39 -23.95 -32.93
N ASP A 117 16.09 -24.32 -31.69
CA ASP A 117 16.74 -25.44 -31.02
C ASP A 117 16.07 -26.78 -31.38
N VAL A 118 14.82 -26.96 -30.94
CA VAL A 118 14.09 -28.24 -30.99
C VAL A 118 12.88 -28.25 -31.94
N LYS A 119 12.67 -27.17 -32.70
CA LYS A 119 11.55 -27.01 -33.65
C LYS A 119 10.16 -27.10 -32.99
N GLU A 120 10.09 -26.79 -31.69
CA GLU A 120 8.84 -26.68 -30.94
C GLU A 120 8.29 -25.26 -31.01
N TYR A 121 7.00 -25.10 -31.26
CA TYR A 121 6.35 -23.80 -31.43
C TYR A 121 4.96 -23.76 -30.80
N ASN A 122 4.46 -22.55 -30.58
CA ASN A 122 3.07 -22.28 -30.21
C ASN A 122 2.56 -21.09 -31.03
N CYS A 123 1.32 -20.64 -30.77
CA CYS A 123 0.72 -19.53 -31.51
C CYS A 123 1.54 -18.24 -31.42
N VAL A 124 2.10 -17.95 -30.23
CA VAL A 124 2.90 -16.74 -29.97
C VAL A 124 4.22 -16.80 -30.73
N SER A 125 5.00 -17.87 -30.55
CA SER A 125 6.32 -17.97 -31.15
C SER A 125 6.26 -18.09 -32.67
N ALA A 126 5.25 -18.77 -33.22
CA ALA A 126 5.06 -18.84 -34.66
C ALA A 126 4.61 -17.51 -35.26
N THR A 127 3.68 -16.80 -34.61
CA THR A 127 3.27 -15.45 -35.04
C THR A 127 4.46 -14.49 -35.04
N ALA A 128 5.30 -14.54 -34.01
CA ALA A 128 6.51 -13.73 -33.93
C ALA A 128 7.48 -14.00 -35.09
N LEU A 129 7.71 -15.28 -35.44
CA LEU A 129 8.60 -15.62 -36.56
C LEU A 129 8.03 -15.12 -37.89
N TYR A 130 6.72 -15.27 -38.11
CA TYR A 130 6.07 -14.71 -39.30
C TYR A 130 6.28 -13.19 -39.38
N CYS A 131 6.00 -12.46 -38.30
CA CYS A 131 6.15 -11.01 -38.25
C CYS A 131 7.60 -10.55 -38.52
N LEU A 132 8.60 -11.21 -37.94
CA LEU A 132 10.01 -10.93 -38.22
C LEU A 132 10.36 -11.07 -39.70
N ILE A 133 9.83 -12.10 -40.38
CA ILE A 133 10.07 -12.31 -41.81
C ILE A 133 9.32 -11.25 -42.63
N LEU A 134 8.10 -10.87 -42.23
CA LEU A 134 7.33 -9.81 -42.89
C LEU A 134 8.06 -8.46 -42.79
N ASP A 135 8.66 -8.14 -41.63
CA ASP A 135 9.48 -6.94 -41.43
C ASP A 135 10.68 -6.89 -42.39
N LYS A 136 11.39 -8.02 -42.59
CA LYS A 136 12.51 -8.10 -43.54
C LYS A 136 12.12 -7.77 -44.98
N TYR A 137 10.85 -8.00 -45.34
CA TYR A 137 10.30 -7.69 -46.67
C TYR A 137 9.47 -6.40 -46.71
N ASN A 138 9.45 -5.62 -45.62
CA ASN A 138 8.61 -4.42 -45.49
C ASN A 138 7.12 -4.69 -45.82
N ILE A 139 6.62 -5.87 -45.48
CA ILE A 139 5.22 -6.23 -45.68
C ILE A 139 4.43 -5.71 -44.48
N PRO A 140 3.45 -4.79 -44.66
CA PRO A 140 2.68 -4.27 -43.55
C PRO A 140 1.85 -5.38 -42.91
N TYR A 141 1.86 -5.45 -41.58
CA TYR A 141 1.07 -6.41 -40.82
C TYR A 141 0.45 -5.77 -39.57
N ALA A 142 -0.49 -6.49 -38.97
CA ALA A 142 -1.00 -6.23 -37.63
C ALA A 142 -1.02 -7.56 -36.86
N ILE A 143 -0.64 -7.54 -35.58
CA ILE A 143 -0.78 -8.69 -34.68
C ILE A 143 -2.06 -8.51 -33.90
N LYS A 144 -2.84 -9.60 -33.76
CA LYS A 144 -4.10 -9.62 -33.01
C LYS A 144 -4.07 -10.70 -31.94
N GLU A 145 -4.41 -10.29 -30.73
CA GLU A 145 -4.67 -11.16 -29.59
C GLU A 145 -6.18 -11.29 -29.39
N THR A 146 -6.59 -12.52 -29.13
CA THR A 146 -7.90 -12.88 -28.60
C THR A 146 -7.67 -13.64 -27.29
N PRO A 147 -8.70 -13.85 -26.45
CA PRO A 147 -8.52 -14.50 -25.15
C PRO A 147 -7.79 -15.85 -25.17
N THR A 148 -7.87 -16.59 -26.27
CA THR A 148 -7.29 -17.93 -26.40
C THR A 148 -6.21 -18.02 -27.48
N HIS A 149 -5.92 -16.94 -28.21
CA HIS A 149 -5.17 -17.07 -29.46
C HIS A 149 -4.49 -15.79 -29.93
N VAL A 150 -3.39 -15.91 -30.66
CA VAL A 150 -2.69 -14.79 -31.29
C VAL A 150 -2.29 -15.15 -32.73
N TYR A 151 -2.45 -14.19 -33.64
CA TYR A 151 -2.15 -14.37 -35.06
C TYR A 151 -1.73 -13.06 -35.73
N ALA A 152 -1.12 -13.17 -36.91
CA ALA A 152 -0.73 -12.03 -37.73
C ALA A 152 -1.69 -11.85 -38.91
N ILE A 153 -1.98 -10.61 -39.26
CA ILE A 153 -2.70 -10.22 -40.48
C ILE A 153 -1.77 -9.42 -41.36
N ALA A 154 -1.45 -9.94 -42.53
CA ALA A 154 -0.64 -9.24 -43.53
C ALA A 154 -1.53 -8.43 -44.49
N TYR A 155 -1.01 -7.28 -44.91
CA TYR A 155 -1.73 -6.28 -45.71
C TYR A 155 -3.10 -5.88 -45.12
N PRO A 156 -3.16 -5.46 -43.84
CA PRO A 156 -4.42 -5.22 -43.12
C PRO A 156 -5.32 -4.17 -43.80
N LYS A 157 -4.73 -3.21 -44.52
CA LYS A 157 -5.47 -2.13 -45.21
C LYS A 157 -6.03 -2.52 -46.58
N THR A 158 -5.59 -3.64 -47.17
CA THR A 158 -5.98 -4.03 -48.53
C THR A 158 -6.61 -5.42 -48.56
N LYS A 159 -5.84 -6.47 -48.28
CA LYS A 159 -6.27 -7.87 -48.42
C LYS A 159 -6.66 -8.51 -47.10
N GLY A 160 -6.12 -8.05 -45.97
CA GLY A 160 -6.42 -8.58 -44.64
C GLY A 160 -6.19 -10.08 -44.55
N ILE A 161 -5.00 -10.55 -44.94
CA ILE A 161 -4.72 -11.98 -45.07
C ILE A 161 -4.21 -12.51 -43.74
N ILE A 162 -4.92 -13.49 -43.17
CA ILE A 162 -4.63 -14.06 -41.86
C ILE A 162 -3.57 -15.16 -42.00
N LEU A 163 -2.53 -15.06 -41.17
CA LEU A 163 -1.49 -16.04 -40.99
C LEU A 163 -1.74 -16.78 -39.67
N GLU A 164 -2.49 -17.87 -39.77
CA GLU A 164 -2.91 -18.71 -38.68
C GLU A 164 -1.95 -19.89 -38.51
N SER A 165 -1.06 -19.76 -37.53
CA SER A 165 0.05 -20.71 -37.31
C SER A 165 -0.39 -22.11 -36.86
N THR A 166 -1.63 -22.29 -36.41
CA THR A 166 -2.15 -23.57 -35.87
C THR A 166 -2.92 -24.42 -36.87
N ALA A 167 -3.18 -23.93 -38.09
CA ALA A 167 -3.86 -24.67 -39.14
C ALA A 167 -2.87 -25.03 -40.28
N PRO A 168 -2.19 -26.19 -40.24
CA PRO A 168 -1.13 -26.53 -41.20
C PRO A 168 -1.58 -26.72 -42.66
N GLN A 169 -2.86 -27.00 -42.92
CA GLN A 169 -3.39 -27.19 -44.29
C GLN A 169 -4.05 -25.92 -44.86
N ASP A 170 -4.71 -25.11 -44.02
CA ASP A 170 -5.54 -23.96 -44.42
C ASP A 170 -5.29 -22.68 -43.59
N GLY A 171 -4.22 -22.63 -42.79
CA GLY A 171 -3.85 -21.49 -41.93
C GLY A 171 -3.36 -20.25 -42.67
N PHE A 172 -3.53 -20.23 -43.97
CA PHE A 172 -3.41 -19.07 -44.82
C PHE A 172 -4.78 -18.85 -45.44
N TYR A 173 -5.57 -17.93 -44.88
CA TYR A 173 -6.91 -17.69 -45.39
C TYR A 173 -7.22 -16.19 -45.50
N LYS A 174 -8.02 -15.89 -46.52
CA LYS A 174 -8.59 -14.58 -46.76
C LYS A 174 -10.10 -14.70 -46.58
N PRO A 175 -10.70 -13.99 -45.61
CA PRO A 175 -12.15 -13.98 -45.44
C PRO A 175 -12.86 -13.57 -46.74
N SER A 176 -13.80 -14.40 -47.17
CA SER A 176 -14.76 -14.10 -48.24
C SER A 176 -15.75 -13.02 -47.80
N ASP A 177 -16.42 -12.37 -48.76
CA ASP A 177 -17.42 -11.35 -48.42
C ASP A 177 -18.59 -11.93 -47.62
N THR A 178 -18.91 -13.22 -47.82
CA THR A 178 -19.91 -13.94 -47.02
C THR A 178 -19.48 -14.07 -45.57
N GLU A 179 -18.25 -14.53 -45.31
CA GLU A 179 -17.71 -14.67 -43.95
C GLU A 179 -17.59 -13.31 -43.23
N ILE A 180 -17.26 -12.25 -43.97
CA ILE A 180 -17.23 -10.89 -43.44
C ILE A 180 -18.63 -10.43 -43.02
N ASN A 181 -19.66 -10.69 -43.85
CA ASN A 181 -21.05 -10.37 -43.51
C ASN A 181 -21.51 -11.14 -42.28
N ASP A 182 -21.24 -12.45 -42.21
CA ASP A 182 -21.63 -13.31 -41.08
C ASP A 182 -20.96 -12.88 -39.77
N ALA A 183 -19.68 -12.53 -39.83
CA ALA A 183 -18.94 -11.99 -38.70
C ALA A 183 -19.56 -10.68 -38.20
N VAL A 184 -19.86 -9.73 -39.09
CA VAL A 184 -20.48 -8.44 -38.71
C VAL A 184 -21.91 -8.64 -38.17
N ASN A 185 -22.69 -9.56 -38.74
CA ASN A 185 -24.01 -9.91 -38.21
C ASN A 185 -23.91 -10.44 -36.77
N SER A 186 -22.91 -11.30 -36.51
CA SER A 186 -22.63 -11.80 -35.16
C SER A 186 -22.26 -10.67 -34.18
N LEU A 187 -21.49 -9.67 -34.63
CA LEU A 187 -21.17 -8.49 -33.81
C LEU A 187 -22.42 -7.67 -33.44
N VAL A 188 -23.39 -7.61 -34.35
CA VAL A 188 -24.68 -6.95 -34.09
C VAL A 188 -25.52 -7.76 -33.09
N GLU A 189 -25.58 -9.08 -33.24
CA GLU A 189 -26.29 -9.96 -32.31
C GLU A 189 -25.69 -9.90 -30.89
N LEU A 190 -24.37 -9.82 -30.79
CA LEU A 190 -23.62 -9.66 -29.55
C LEU A 190 -23.62 -8.22 -29.01
N LYS A 191 -24.28 -7.28 -29.71
CA LYS A 191 -24.44 -5.87 -29.34
C LYS A 191 -23.14 -5.06 -29.28
N TYR A 192 -22.10 -5.48 -30.00
CA TYR A 192 -20.89 -4.68 -30.21
C TYR A 192 -21.12 -3.53 -31.19
N TYR A 193 -22.07 -3.70 -32.12
CA TYR A 193 -22.52 -2.68 -33.05
C TYR A 193 -24.04 -2.73 -33.19
N THR A 194 -24.66 -1.61 -33.59
CA THR A 194 -26.06 -1.55 -33.99
C THR A 194 -26.23 -1.75 -35.49
N GLN A 195 -27.43 -2.15 -35.94
CA GLN A 195 -27.75 -2.23 -37.38
C GLN A 195 -27.55 -0.88 -38.09
N ASP A 196 -27.90 0.23 -37.44
CA ASP A 196 -27.73 1.59 -37.99
C ASP A 196 -26.25 1.97 -38.16
N GLU A 197 -25.39 1.58 -37.19
CA GLU A 197 -23.95 1.77 -37.32
C GLU A 197 -23.37 0.97 -38.48
N VAL A 198 -23.78 -0.29 -38.65
CA VAL A 198 -23.35 -1.12 -39.78
C VAL A 198 -23.85 -0.54 -41.11
N ALA A 199 -25.08 -0.06 -41.18
CA ALA A 199 -25.63 0.56 -42.38
C ALA A 199 -24.90 1.86 -42.75
N SER A 200 -24.51 2.66 -41.75
CA SER A 200 -23.82 3.94 -41.98
C SER A 200 -22.35 3.78 -42.37
N LYS A 201 -21.62 2.87 -41.72
CA LYS A 201 -20.19 2.62 -41.97
C LYS A 201 -19.95 1.64 -43.12
N GLY A 202 -20.92 0.77 -43.38
CA GLY A 202 -20.77 -0.37 -44.28
C GLY A 202 -20.06 -1.56 -43.60
N VAL A 203 -20.49 -2.77 -43.97
CA VAL A 203 -20.03 -4.04 -43.39
C VAL A 203 -18.50 -4.15 -43.38
N ARG A 204 -17.84 -3.84 -44.49
CA ARG A 204 -16.38 -3.97 -44.60
C ARG A 204 -15.64 -3.05 -43.62
N GLN A 205 -16.15 -1.84 -43.41
CA GLN A 205 -15.53 -0.90 -42.49
C GLN A 205 -15.71 -1.36 -41.04
N VAL A 206 -16.91 -1.83 -40.66
CA VAL A 206 -17.16 -2.38 -39.31
C VAL A 206 -16.29 -3.60 -39.03
N TYR A 207 -16.21 -4.53 -39.99
CA TYR A 207 -15.32 -5.69 -39.90
C TYR A 207 -13.87 -5.25 -39.69
N ASN A 208 -13.39 -4.28 -40.47
CA ASN A 208 -12.04 -3.79 -40.33
C ASN A 208 -11.80 -3.01 -39.03
N GLU A 209 -12.76 -2.23 -38.55
CA GLU A 209 -12.64 -1.50 -37.29
C GLU A 209 -12.55 -2.47 -36.11
N PHE A 210 -13.38 -3.52 -36.09
CA PHE A 210 -13.42 -4.49 -35.01
C PHE A 210 -12.24 -5.48 -35.04
N PHE A 211 -11.96 -6.06 -36.21
CA PHE A 211 -10.93 -7.09 -36.34
C PHE A 211 -9.55 -6.53 -36.67
N PHE A 212 -9.45 -5.30 -37.22
CA PHE A 212 -8.19 -4.69 -37.70
C PHE A 212 -7.81 -3.34 -37.03
N SER A 213 -8.46 -2.87 -35.95
CA SER A 213 -8.04 -1.71 -35.11
C SER A 213 -8.42 -1.93 -33.62
N LYS A 214 -7.97 -1.23 -32.55
CA LYS A 214 -7.11 -0.03 -32.33
C LYS A 214 -5.85 -0.32 -31.50
N ASP A 215 -5.81 -1.43 -30.77
CA ASP A 215 -4.62 -1.84 -30.01
C ASP A 215 -3.70 -2.65 -30.93
N GLU A 216 -2.62 -2.02 -31.36
CA GLU A 216 -1.56 -2.71 -32.09
C GLU A 216 -0.65 -3.42 -31.09
N ILE A 217 -0.62 -4.74 -31.18
CA ILE A 217 0.43 -5.56 -30.58
C ILE A 217 1.61 -5.51 -31.54
N ASP A 218 2.79 -5.19 -31.03
CA ASP A 218 4.05 -5.25 -31.77
C ASP A 218 4.86 -6.47 -31.30
N LEU A 219 6.05 -6.68 -31.88
CA LEU A 219 6.92 -7.79 -31.50
C LEU A 219 7.39 -7.71 -30.03
N LYS A 220 7.48 -6.50 -29.45
CA LYS A 220 7.81 -6.29 -28.04
C LYS A 220 6.68 -6.80 -27.14
N LYS A 221 5.43 -6.47 -27.46
CA LYS A 221 4.25 -6.96 -26.73
C LYS A 221 4.04 -8.46 -26.91
N LEU A 222 4.35 -9.02 -28.10
CA LEU A 222 4.40 -10.47 -28.30
C LEU A 222 5.41 -11.16 -27.38
N ALA A 223 6.58 -10.54 -27.14
CA ALA A 223 7.52 -11.05 -26.16
C ALA A 223 6.91 -11.04 -24.74
N GLY A 224 6.15 -9.99 -24.39
CA GLY A 224 5.37 -9.93 -23.15
C GLY A 224 4.37 -11.10 -23.02
N LEU A 225 3.70 -11.49 -24.10
CA LEU A 225 2.80 -12.65 -24.11
C LEU A 225 3.51 -13.98 -23.86
N GLN A 226 4.80 -14.10 -24.23
CA GLN A 226 5.58 -15.29 -23.87
C GLN A 226 5.75 -15.41 -22.35
N TYR A 227 6.08 -14.30 -21.67
CA TYR A 227 6.19 -14.25 -20.22
C TYR A 227 4.83 -14.41 -19.51
N TYR A 228 3.75 -13.91 -20.11
CA TYR A 228 2.41 -14.18 -19.63
C TYR A 228 2.10 -15.68 -19.65
N ASN A 229 2.39 -16.39 -20.76
CA ASN A 229 2.16 -17.82 -20.84
C ASN A 229 3.02 -18.59 -19.82
N GLU A 230 4.27 -18.17 -19.61
CA GLU A 230 5.14 -18.71 -18.57
C GLU A 230 4.57 -18.49 -17.16
N THR A 231 3.97 -17.32 -16.90
CA THR A 231 3.24 -17.05 -15.66
C THR A 231 2.13 -18.07 -15.42
N ILE A 232 1.34 -18.38 -16.46
CA ILE A 232 0.27 -19.38 -16.36
C ILE A 232 0.83 -20.77 -16.07
N THR A 233 1.95 -21.14 -16.68
CA THR A 233 2.65 -22.40 -16.38
C THR A 233 3.06 -22.45 -14.91
N PHE A 234 3.79 -21.45 -14.41
CA PHE A 234 4.23 -21.40 -13.02
C PHE A 234 3.06 -21.36 -12.03
N LEU A 235 1.99 -20.65 -12.36
CA LEU A 235 0.76 -20.62 -11.56
C LEU A 235 0.12 -22.00 -11.47
N SER A 236 0.04 -22.75 -12.57
CA SER A 236 -0.49 -24.13 -12.59
C SER A 236 0.35 -25.10 -11.74
N GLU A 237 1.64 -24.80 -11.59
CA GLU A 237 2.60 -25.52 -10.75
C GLU A 237 2.66 -25.00 -9.31
N GLN A 238 1.85 -23.99 -8.96
CA GLN A 238 1.85 -23.29 -7.65
C GLN A 238 3.19 -22.60 -7.29
N LYS A 239 4.02 -22.30 -8.29
CA LYS A 239 5.28 -21.57 -8.18
C LYS A 239 5.02 -20.06 -8.23
N PHE A 240 4.47 -19.51 -7.15
CA PHE A 240 3.92 -18.15 -7.17
C PHE A 240 4.96 -17.06 -7.31
N LYS A 241 6.17 -17.22 -6.76
CA LYS A 241 7.23 -16.22 -6.87
C LYS A 241 7.78 -16.16 -8.30
N GLU A 242 7.99 -17.31 -8.91
CA GLU A 242 8.41 -17.44 -10.31
C GLU A 242 7.33 -16.89 -11.25
N ALA A 243 6.06 -17.20 -10.99
CA ALA A 243 4.93 -16.61 -11.70
C ALA A 243 4.90 -15.07 -11.54
N LEU A 244 5.13 -14.56 -10.33
CA LEU A 244 5.15 -13.12 -10.07
C LEU A 244 6.28 -12.42 -10.86
N ASN A 245 7.46 -13.02 -10.89
CA ASN A 245 8.58 -12.50 -11.67
C ASN A 245 8.26 -12.48 -13.18
N SER A 246 7.68 -13.57 -13.71
CA SER A 246 7.30 -13.63 -15.13
C SER A 246 6.19 -12.62 -15.47
N ILE A 247 5.19 -12.40 -14.60
CA ILE A 247 4.13 -11.42 -14.87
C ILE A 247 4.65 -9.98 -14.81
N TYR A 248 5.67 -9.70 -14.00
CA TYR A 248 6.35 -8.39 -14.01
C TYR A 248 7.06 -8.13 -15.34
N LYS A 249 7.75 -9.14 -15.89
CA LYS A 249 8.35 -9.03 -17.24
C LYS A 249 7.28 -8.86 -18.32
N ALA A 250 6.16 -9.58 -18.20
CA ALA A 250 5.02 -9.42 -19.10
C ALA A 250 4.42 -8.01 -19.02
N GLN A 251 4.24 -7.47 -17.81
CA GLN A 251 3.73 -6.10 -17.58
C GLN A 251 4.69 -5.03 -18.10
N PHE A 252 6.00 -5.24 -17.96
CA PHE A 252 7.01 -4.33 -18.49
C PHE A 252 6.99 -4.26 -20.03
N LEU A 253 6.88 -5.43 -20.69
CA LEU A 253 6.87 -5.54 -22.16
C LEU A 253 5.51 -5.18 -22.77
N TYR A 254 4.44 -5.51 -22.06
CA TYR A 254 3.06 -5.31 -22.48
C TYR A 254 2.18 -4.91 -21.29
N PRO A 255 2.17 -3.61 -20.93
CA PRO A 255 1.34 -3.12 -19.84
C PRO A 255 -0.16 -3.36 -20.11
N SER A 256 -0.84 -4.06 -19.19
CA SER A 256 -2.28 -4.30 -19.27
C SER A 256 -2.93 -4.52 -17.90
N ASP A 257 -4.21 -4.19 -17.78
CA ASP A 257 -5.00 -4.40 -16.55
C ASP A 257 -5.07 -5.89 -16.17
N LYS A 258 -5.05 -6.77 -17.17
CA LYS A 258 -5.02 -8.24 -17.00
C LYS A 258 -3.77 -8.71 -16.25
N ASN A 259 -2.61 -8.14 -16.59
CA ASN A 259 -1.36 -8.47 -15.92
C ASN A 259 -1.31 -7.89 -14.51
N GLU A 260 -1.78 -6.66 -14.30
CA GLU A 260 -1.88 -6.05 -12.97
C GLU A 260 -2.80 -6.87 -12.04
N TYR A 261 -3.96 -7.27 -12.55
CA TYR A 261 -4.90 -8.12 -11.81
C TYR A 261 -4.26 -9.47 -11.42
N LEU A 262 -3.54 -10.10 -12.34
CA LEU A 262 -2.86 -11.37 -12.06
C LEU A 262 -1.72 -11.22 -11.05
N SER A 263 -0.95 -10.12 -11.12
CA SER A 263 0.04 -9.77 -10.09
C SER A 263 -0.59 -9.66 -8.71
N GLY A 264 -1.77 -9.02 -8.59
CA GLY A 264 -2.50 -8.93 -7.34
C GLY A 264 -2.91 -10.29 -6.75
N ILE A 265 -3.38 -11.20 -7.61
CA ILE A 265 -3.68 -12.59 -7.19
C ILE A 265 -2.43 -13.29 -6.68
N LEU A 266 -1.30 -13.16 -7.40
CA LEU A 266 -0.05 -13.80 -7.04
C LEU A 266 0.52 -13.27 -5.73
N LEU A 267 0.54 -11.94 -5.56
CA LEU A 267 0.96 -11.28 -4.31
C LEU A 267 0.08 -11.71 -3.13
N ALA A 268 -1.25 -11.74 -3.30
CA ALA A 268 -2.15 -12.22 -2.26
C ALA A 268 -1.88 -13.69 -1.86
N ASN A 269 -1.59 -14.56 -2.84
CA ASN A 269 -1.23 -15.96 -2.58
C ASN A 269 0.12 -16.11 -1.85
N ILE A 270 1.10 -15.28 -2.20
CA ILE A 270 2.40 -15.24 -1.52
C ILE A 270 2.20 -14.79 -0.07
N LEU A 271 1.47 -13.69 0.15
CA LEU A 271 1.19 -13.14 1.49
C LEU A 271 0.38 -14.10 2.36
N LEU A 272 -0.61 -14.80 1.80
CA LEU A 272 -1.39 -15.82 2.51
C LEU A 272 -0.53 -16.98 3.03
N LYS A 273 0.55 -17.33 2.33
CA LYS A 273 1.49 -18.39 2.72
C LYS A 273 2.68 -17.87 3.53
N SER A 274 2.81 -16.55 3.65
CA SER A 274 3.95 -15.91 4.29
C SER A 274 3.91 -16.08 5.81
N LYS A 275 5.10 -16.19 6.41
CA LYS A 275 5.30 -16.12 7.86
C LYS A 275 5.78 -14.75 8.31
N PHE A 276 6.09 -13.85 7.36
CA PHE A 276 6.69 -12.55 7.61
C PHE A 276 7.96 -12.64 8.46
N ASP A 277 8.84 -13.61 8.18
CA ASP A 277 10.11 -13.82 8.92
C ASP A 277 11.31 -13.10 8.30
N ASN A 278 11.09 -12.48 7.15
CA ASN A 278 12.10 -11.78 6.38
C ASN A 278 11.50 -10.50 5.77
N LEU A 279 12.37 -9.61 5.28
CA LEU A 279 11.93 -8.35 4.68
C LEU A 279 11.29 -8.53 3.30
N GLU A 280 11.59 -9.60 2.57
CA GLU A 280 10.99 -9.88 1.25
C GLU A 280 9.46 -9.99 1.36
N ASP A 281 8.95 -10.61 2.42
CA ASP A 281 7.52 -10.66 2.73
C ASP A 281 6.89 -9.27 2.89
N ILE A 282 7.63 -8.33 3.48
CA ILE A 282 7.20 -6.93 3.64
C ILE A 282 7.25 -6.21 2.29
N GLN A 283 8.21 -6.55 1.43
CA GLN A 283 8.29 -6.03 0.06
C GLN A 283 7.06 -6.45 -0.75
N TYR A 284 6.62 -7.70 -0.64
CA TYR A 284 5.38 -8.14 -1.27
C TYR A 284 4.15 -7.45 -0.70
N LEU A 285 4.10 -7.16 0.61
CA LEU A 285 3.00 -6.43 1.21
C LEU A 285 2.93 -4.99 0.66
N ALA A 286 4.07 -4.32 0.51
CA ALA A 286 4.14 -2.99 -0.09
C ALA A 286 3.69 -3.00 -1.56
N GLN A 287 4.15 -3.98 -2.35
CA GLN A 287 3.75 -4.14 -3.75
C GLN A 287 2.24 -4.38 -3.86
N TYR A 288 1.67 -5.24 -3.00
CA TYR A 288 0.23 -5.48 -2.95
C TYR A 288 -0.55 -4.21 -2.61
N ALA A 289 -0.09 -3.46 -1.60
CA ALA A 289 -0.72 -2.22 -1.16
C ALA A 289 -0.70 -1.10 -2.20
N ASN A 290 0.26 -1.12 -3.13
CA ASN A 290 0.37 -0.14 -4.20
C ASN A 290 -0.49 -0.49 -5.44
N LEU A 291 -1.20 -1.61 -5.44
CA LEU A 291 -2.14 -1.95 -6.51
C LEU A 291 -3.39 -1.07 -6.45
N SER A 292 -3.96 -0.75 -7.61
CA SER A 292 -5.11 0.15 -7.73
C SER A 292 -6.37 -0.31 -7.00
N ASN A 293 -6.48 -1.60 -6.68
CA ASN A 293 -7.64 -2.25 -6.08
C ASN A 293 -7.34 -2.93 -4.73
N ALA A 294 -6.24 -2.56 -4.07
CA ALA A 294 -5.89 -3.11 -2.76
C ALA A 294 -6.88 -2.65 -1.66
N ASP A 295 -7.15 -3.52 -0.68
CA ASP A 295 -7.96 -3.18 0.50
C ASP A 295 -7.06 -2.77 1.67
N ASP A 296 -7.07 -1.48 1.99
CA ASP A 296 -6.36 -0.90 3.14
C ASP A 296 -6.64 -1.64 4.45
N ASN A 297 -7.88 -2.11 4.67
CA ASN A 297 -8.22 -2.81 5.90
C ASN A 297 -7.48 -4.14 5.99
N GLN A 298 -7.37 -4.87 4.86
CA GLN A 298 -6.62 -6.12 4.80
C GLN A 298 -5.12 -5.88 5.06
N ILE A 299 -4.56 -4.78 4.56
CA ILE A 299 -3.15 -4.41 4.78
C ILE A 299 -2.91 -4.07 6.25
N LEU A 300 -3.78 -3.25 6.85
CA LEU A 300 -3.70 -2.89 8.27
C LEU A 300 -3.86 -4.12 9.18
N GLN A 301 -4.78 -5.05 8.84
CA GLN A 301 -4.92 -6.31 9.57
C GLN A 301 -3.67 -7.18 9.44
N THR A 302 -3.10 -7.27 8.24
CA THR A 302 -1.86 -8.02 8.00
C THR A 302 -0.71 -7.43 8.81
N PHE A 303 -0.52 -6.10 8.79
CA PHE A 303 0.49 -5.42 9.60
C PHE A 303 0.25 -5.60 11.11
N SER A 304 -1.01 -5.65 11.56
CA SER A 304 -1.36 -5.97 12.95
C SER A 304 -0.90 -7.38 13.33
N VAL A 305 -1.12 -8.37 12.47
CA VAL A 305 -0.67 -9.77 12.69
C VAL A 305 0.85 -9.86 12.74
N ILE A 306 1.55 -9.14 11.84
CA ILE A 306 3.02 -9.07 11.85
C ILE A 306 3.49 -8.48 13.19
N THR A 307 2.87 -7.40 13.65
CA THR A 307 3.20 -6.75 14.91
C THR A 307 2.98 -7.68 16.10
N GLU A 308 1.84 -8.37 16.17
CA GLU A 308 1.56 -9.34 17.24
C GLU A 308 2.65 -10.42 17.34
N ASN A 309 2.99 -11.04 16.22
CA ASN A 309 3.97 -12.12 16.19
C ASN A 309 5.40 -11.60 16.45
N ARG A 310 5.83 -10.57 15.71
CA ARG A 310 7.23 -10.11 15.73
C ARG A 310 7.55 -9.22 16.92
N LEU A 311 6.66 -8.29 17.27
CA LEU A 311 6.89 -7.39 18.39
C LEU A 311 6.56 -8.06 19.73
N PHE A 312 5.34 -8.58 19.89
CA PHE A 312 4.88 -9.01 21.21
C PHE A 312 5.31 -10.43 21.56
N GLN A 313 5.18 -11.40 20.64
CA GLN A 313 5.57 -12.79 20.93
C GLN A 313 7.10 -12.98 20.87
N GLU A 314 7.77 -12.39 19.89
CA GLU A 314 9.21 -12.60 19.67
C GLU A 314 10.10 -11.48 20.23
N SER A 315 9.54 -10.34 20.65
CA SER A 315 10.33 -9.16 21.09
C SER A 315 11.32 -8.63 20.02
N ASN A 316 11.07 -8.90 18.74
CA ASN A 316 11.94 -8.57 17.62
C ASN A 316 11.71 -7.14 17.09
N THR A 317 12.10 -6.17 17.92
CA THR A 317 12.02 -4.73 17.58
C THR A 317 12.81 -4.35 16.32
N VAL A 318 13.97 -4.96 16.09
CA VAL A 318 14.82 -4.67 14.92
C VAL A 318 14.12 -4.99 13.60
N PHE A 319 13.45 -6.15 13.54
CA PHE A 319 12.65 -6.52 12.37
C PHE A 319 11.49 -5.55 12.18
N MET A 320 10.76 -5.22 13.26
CA MET A 320 9.62 -4.30 13.18
C MET A 320 10.03 -2.90 12.71
N ASP A 321 11.16 -2.38 13.19
CA ASP A 321 11.68 -1.08 12.76
C ASP A 321 12.04 -1.10 11.27
N SER A 322 12.66 -2.20 10.81
CA SER A 322 13.02 -2.39 9.40
C SER A 322 11.79 -2.53 8.51
N ALA A 323 10.80 -3.32 8.94
CA ALA A 323 9.55 -3.53 8.22
C ALA A 323 8.74 -2.23 8.09
N PHE A 324 8.59 -1.49 9.19
CA PHE A 324 7.93 -0.19 9.20
C PHE A 324 8.66 0.81 8.29
N SER A 325 9.99 0.93 8.41
CA SER A 325 10.78 1.85 7.59
C SER A 325 10.64 1.56 6.09
N TYR A 326 10.61 0.28 5.72
CA TYR A 326 10.40 -0.10 4.32
C TYR A 326 8.99 0.28 3.83
N LEU A 327 7.95 -0.01 4.61
CA LEU A 327 6.56 0.35 4.25
C LEU A 327 6.40 1.87 4.14
N GLU A 328 6.93 2.64 5.10
CA GLU A 328 6.86 4.11 5.10
C GLU A 328 7.51 4.71 3.85
N GLN A 329 8.59 4.11 3.33
CA GLN A 329 9.30 4.60 2.15
C GLN A 329 8.70 4.11 0.83
N SER A 330 8.03 2.95 0.83
CA SER A 330 7.62 2.26 -0.40
C SER A 330 6.14 2.45 -0.75
N LEU A 331 5.29 2.81 0.22
CA LEU A 331 3.86 2.99 0.00
C LEU A 331 3.54 4.32 -0.66
N LEU A 332 2.67 4.29 -1.66
CA LEU A 332 2.26 5.48 -2.42
C LEU A 332 1.12 6.27 -1.75
N ASP A 333 0.24 5.60 -1.01
CA ASP A 333 -0.87 6.25 -0.30
C ASP A 333 -0.43 6.79 1.07
N SER A 334 -0.32 8.11 1.16
CA SER A 334 -0.01 8.83 2.40
C SER A 334 -0.99 8.57 3.57
N THR A 335 -2.25 8.25 3.27
CA THR A 335 -3.26 7.93 4.28
C THR A 335 -2.97 6.56 4.91
N LEU A 336 -2.70 5.57 4.07
CA LEU A 336 -2.30 4.24 4.52
C LEU A 336 -0.99 4.28 5.30
N VAL A 337 0.01 5.04 4.82
CA VAL A 337 1.26 5.28 5.57
C VAL A 337 0.95 5.83 6.96
N ARG A 338 0.14 6.89 7.07
CA ARG A 338 -0.23 7.49 8.36
C ARG A 338 -0.89 6.47 9.29
N ASN A 339 -1.80 5.64 8.77
CA ASN A 339 -2.50 4.62 9.55
C ASN A 339 -1.55 3.51 10.05
N ILE A 340 -0.61 3.07 9.22
CA ILE A 340 0.45 2.13 9.60
C ILE A 340 1.38 2.74 10.65
N SER A 341 1.77 4.02 10.50
CA SER A 341 2.59 4.73 11.49
C SER A 341 1.87 4.83 12.83
N GLU A 342 0.58 5.17 12.85
CA GLU A 342 -0.20 5.20 14.08
C GLU A 342 -0.18 3.83 14.78
N LEU A 343 -0.46 2.76 14.03
CA LEU A 343 -0.49 1.40 14.54
C LEU A 343 0.89 0.97 15.08
N TYR A 344 1.96 1.25 14.35
CA TYR A 344 3.33 0.94 14.74
C TYR A 344 3.73 1.63 16.05
N TYR A 345 3.55 2.96 16.14
CA TYR A 345 3.95 3.71 17.33
C TYR A 345 3.08 3.39 18.55
N ASN A 346 1.78 3.17 18.37
CA ASN A 346 0.91 2.71 19.46
C ASN A 346 1.36 1.35 20.01
N ASN A 347 1.67 0.39 19.12
CA ASN A 347 2.12 -0.94 19.55
C ASN A 347 3.49 -0.90 20.22
N LEU A 348 4.43 -0.08 19.74
CA LEU A 348 5.70 0.13 20.43
C LEU A 348 5.51 0.75 21.82
N ALA A 349 4.62 1.74 21.95
CA ALA A 349 4.28 2.30 23.24
C ALA A 349 3.77 1.21 24.18
N HIS A 350 2.78 0.40 23.78
CA HIS A 350 2.28 -0.71 24.58
C HIS A 350 3.36 -1.73 24.95
N TYR A 351 4.20 -2.14 23.99
CA TYR A 351 5.29 -3.07 24.22
C TYR A 351 6.27 -2.58 25.29
N TYR A 352 6.75 -1.33 25.19
CA TYR A 352 7.65 -0.77 26.19
C TYR A 352 6.97 -0.50 27.53
N GLY A 353 5.66 -0.23 27.52
CA GLY A 353 4.83 -0.10 28.72
C GLY A 353 4.80 -1.40 29.52
N GLN A 354 4.59 -2.54 28.85
CA GLN A 354 4.64 -3.87 29.48
C GLN A 354 6.03 -4.20 30.04
N LYS A 355 7.10 -3.67 29.45
CA LYS A 355 8.48 -3.78 29.95
C LYS A 355 8.82 -2.73 31.02
N SER A 356 7.85 -1.93 31.48
CA SER A 356 8.04 -0.84 32.45
C SER A 356 9.06 0.22 32.02
N ASN A 357 9.32 0.37 30.71
CA ASN A 357 10.19 1.42 30.17
C ASN A 357 9.37 2.68 29.86
N PHE A 358 8.99 3.41 30.91
CA PHE A 358 8.09 4.55 30.81
C PHE A 358 8.62 5.70 29.94
N LYS A 359 9.95 5.88 29.85
CA LYS A 359 10.54 6.88 28.98
C LYS A 359 10.21 6.60 27.51
N LYS A 360 10.53 5.37 27.04
CA LYS A 360 10.22 4.95 25.66
C LYS A 360 8.71 4.87 25.41
N THR A 361 7.96 4.41 26.41
CA THR A 361 6.49 4.33 26.33
C THR A 361 5.90 5.71 26.02
N LEU A 362 6.31 6.74 26.77
CA LEU A 362 5.86 8.12 26.54
C LEU A 362 6.34 8.61 25.17
N GLU A 363 7.63 8.43 24.83
CA GLU A 363 8.20 8.83 23.54
C GLU A 363 7.37 8.35 22.34
N TYR A 364 7.03 7.06 22.29
CA TYR A 364 6.23 6.51 21.20
C TYR A 364 4.75 6.90 21.29
N ALA A 365 4.17 6.93 22.50
CA ALA A 365 2.78 7.35 22.69
C ALA A 365 2.56 8.81 22.26
N SER A 366 3.53 9.70 22.49
CA SER A 366 3.50 11.09 22.04
C SER A 366 3.47 11.22 20.52
N VAL A 367 4.22 10.38 19.81
CA VAL A 367 4.20 10.34 18.34
C VAL A 367 2.85 9.83 17.86
N ALA A 368 2.36 8.73 18.42
CA ALA A 368 1.05 8.19 18.07
C ALA A 368 -0.09 9.19 18.35
N PHE A 369 -0.03 9.93 19.46
CA PHE A 369 -0.99 10.97 19.79
C PHE A 369 -0.98 12.12 18.78
N LYS A 370 0.19 12.52 18.27
CA LYS A 370 0.26 13.54 17.21
C LYS A 370 -0.37 13.07 15.90
N LEU A 371 -0.30 11.77 15.60
CA LEU A 371 -0.93 11.18 14.42
C LEU A 371 -2.44 11.06 14.59
N ASN A 372 -2.91 10.67 15.78
CA ASN A 372 -4.32 10.53 16.10
C ASN A 372 -4.64 10.98 17.55
N PRO A 373 -4.93 12.28 17.76
CA PRO A 373 -5.15 12.83 19.09
C PRO A 373 -6.41 12.32 19.78
N VAL A 374 -7.35 11.72 19.05
CA VAL A 374 -8.64 11.22 19.58
C VAL A 374 -8.59 9.74 19.96
N ASN A 375 -7.45 9.06 19.76
CA ASN A 375 -7.30 7.66 20.12
C ASN A 375 -7.30 7.48 21.65
N VAL A 376 -8.40 6.92 22.17
CA VAL A 376 -8.62 6.74 23.63
C VAL A 376 -7.57 5.83 24.27
N ASN A 377 -7.06 4.83 23.55
CA ASN A 377 -6.04 3.93 24.08
C ASN A 377 -4.71 4.67 24.29
N THR A 378 -4.31 5.48 23.31
CA THR A 378 -3.11 6.33 23.40
C THR A 378 -3.24 7.35 24.53
N GLN A 379 -4.39 8.03 24.63
CA GLN A 379 -4.68 8.98 25.71
C GLN A 379 -4.61 8.32 27.10
N SER A 380 -5.21 7.15 27.25
CA SER A 380 -5.19 6.37 28.49
C SER A 380 -3.76 5.98 28.88
N LEU A 381 -2.97 5.49 27.93
CA LEU A 381 -1.58 5.11 28.16
C LEU A 381 -0.72 6.30 28.61
N ILE A 382 -0.83 7.45 27.93
CA ILE A 382 -0.15 8.70 28.32
C ILE A 382 -0.55 9.07 29.75
N THR A 383 -1.85 9.12 30.05
CA THR A 383 -2.37 9.49 31.38
C THR A 383 -1.75 8.63 32.48
N GLN A 384 -1.73 7.31 32.30
CA GLN A 384 -1.20 6.37 33.29
C GLN A 384 0.29 6.62 33.56
N ILE A 385 1.09 6.84 32.52
CA ILE A 385 2.53 7.08 32.64
C ILE A 385 2.80 8.41 33.35
N LEU A 386 2.08 9.46 32.98
CA LEU A 386 2.25 10.77 33.57
C LEU A 386 1.89 10.75 35.06
N ILE A 387 0.76 10.12 35.42
CA ILE A 387 0.38 9.95 36.82
C ILE A 387 1.44 9.18 37.59
N GLN A 388 2.02 8.13 37.01
CA GLN A 388 3.06 7.35 37.66
C GLN A 388 4.36 8.15 37.88
N ASP A 389 4.81 8.93 36.89
CA ASP A 389 5.99 9.81 37.06
C ASP A 389 5.74 10.90 38.10
N LEU A 390 4.55 11.51 38.09
CA LEU A 390 4.18 12.58 39.01
C LEU A 390 3.94 12.09 40.44
N SER A 391 3.35 10.90 40.62
CA SER A 391 3.09 10.31 41.94
C SER A 391 4.38 10.02 42.69
N ARG A 392 5.47 9.68 42.00
CA ARG A 392 6.81 9.53 42.60
C ARG A 392 7.40 10.86 43.10
N ARG A 393 6.83 11.99 42.67
CA ARG A 393 7.26 13.36 42.97
C ARG A 393 6.22 14.11 43.82
N SER A 394 5.20 13.42 44.33
CA SER A 394 4.05 14.06 44.98
C SER A 394 4.48 14.89 46.19
N GLY A 395 3.94 16.11 46.30
CA GLY A 395 4.13 17.00 47.47
C GLY A 395 5.07 18.20 47.26
N ASN A 396 5.69 18.35 46.08
CA ASN A 396 6.50 19.51 45.72
C ASN A 396 5.69 20.51 44.86
N LEU A 397 5.86 21.82 45.07
CA LEU A 397 5.29 22.88 44.20
C LEU A 397 5.67 22.71 42.73
N ASN A 398 6.87 22.17 42.45
CA ASN A 398 7.31 21.86 41.09
C ASN A 398 6.42 20.83 40.37
N THR A 399 5.63 20.05 41.12
CA THR A 399 4.72 19.04 40.56
C THR A 399 3.54 19.70 39.84
N ILE A 400 2.94 20.76 40.40
CA ILE A 400 1.81 21.48 39.77
C ILE A 400 2.27 22.09 38.44
N LYS A 401 3.39 22.82 38.44
CA LYS A 401 3.92 23.41 37.20
C LYS A 401 4.16 22.34 36.12
N LYS A 402 4.71 21.19 36.51
CA LYS A 402 4.94 20.09 35.56
C LYS A 402 3.63 19.48 35.04
N MET A 403 2.59 19.45 35.87
CA MET A 403 1.26 19.05 35.42
C MET A 403 0.69 20.03 34.40
N ASP A 404 0.85 21.34 34.64
CA ASP A 404 0.41 22.38 33.71
C ASP A 404 1.15 22.26 32.37
N ASP A 405 2.46 22.03 32.40
CA ASP A 405 3.28 21.78 31.19
C ASP A 405 2.73 20.57 30.40
N TYR A 406 2.29 19.50 31.08
CA TYR A 406 1.69 18.34 30.41
C TYR A 406 0.31 18.61 29.85
N VAL A 407 -0.54 19.42 30.48
CA VAL A 407 -1.83 19.82 29.91
C VAL A 407 -1.64 20.62 28.63
N ILE A 408 -0.61 21.47 28.57
CA ILE A 408 -0.24 22.20 27.35
C ILE A 408 0.17 21.25 26.22
N GLU A 409 0.95 20.22 26.54
CA GLU A 409 1.40 19.22 25.56
C GLU A 409 0.27 18.25 25.14
N TYR A 410 -0.62 17.92 26.08
CA TYR A 410 -1.68 16.92 25.96
C TYR A 410 -3.01 17.50 26.46
N SER A 411 -3.67 18.30 25.61
CA SER A 411 -4.88 19.05 25.99
C SER A 411 -6.03 18.19 26.53
N PHE A 412 -6.12 16.91 26.12
CA PHE A 412 -7.15 15.99 26.63
C PHE A 412 -7.07 15.75 28.14
N LEU A 413 -5.93 16.05 28.78
CA LEU A 413 -5.74 15.95 30.22
C LEU A 413 -6.57 16.97 31.01
N GLU A 414 -6.93 18.11 30.39
CA GLU A 414 -7.77 19.13 31.02
C GLU A 414 -9.13 18.55 31.44
N THR A 415 -9.68 17.64 30.62
CA THR A 415 -10.96 16.97 30.87
C THR A 415 -10.81 15.55 31.44
N ASN A 416 -9.59 15.08 31.72
CA ASN A 416 -9.36 13.73 32.19
C ASN A 416 -9.54 13.63 33.72
N SER A 417 -10.64 13.04 34.19
CA SER A 417 -10.98 12.97 35.61
C SER A 417 -9.91 12.33 36.51
N LEU A 418 -9.19 11.31 36.01
CA LEU A 418 -8.10 10.68 36.75
C LEU A 418 -6.90 11.62 36.92
N TYR A 419 -6.56 12.39 35.88
CA TYR A 419 -5.51 13.39 35.96
C TYR A 419 -5.89 14.57 36.86
N GLN A 420 -7.16 14.99 36.81
CA GLN A 420 -7.70 16.05 37.68
C GLN A 420 -7.78 15.62 39.15
N SER A 421 -7.98 14.33 39.41
CA SER A 421 -7.86 13.75 40.76
C SER A 421 -6.44 13.90 41.33
N LEU A 422 -5.41 13.85 40.48
CA LEU A 422 -4.02 14.10 40.89
C LEU A 422 -3.78 15.59 41.21
N TYR A 423 -4.43 16.51 40.48
CA TYR A 423 -4.39 17.93 40.82
C TYR A 423 -5.00 18.14 42.21
N PHE A 424 -6.16 17.54 42.48
CA PHE A 424 -6.82 17.60 43.78
C PHE A 424 -5.90 17.11 44.91
N TYR A 425 -5.28 15.94 44.72
CA TYR A 425 -4.36 15.39 45.71
C TYR A 425 -3.15 16.31 45.95
N THR A 426 -2.59 16.88 44.87
CA THR A 426 -1.44 17.79 44.97
C THR A 426 -1.82 19.10 45.65
N TYR A 427 -2.99 19.67 45.35
CA TYR A 427 -3.51 20.85 46.03
C TYR A 427 -3.82 20.60 47.50
N THR A 428 -4.34 19.41 47.86
CA THR A 428 -4.51 18.99 49.26
C THR A 428 -3.20 19.12 50.04
N ILE A 429 -2.11 18.56 49.50
CA ILE A 429 -0.80 18.62 50.16
C ILE A 429 -0.29 20.07 50.27
N GLN A 430 -0.41 20.87 49.21
CA GLN A 430 0.05 22.27 49.25
C GLN A 430 -0.78 23.11 50.21
N ALA A 431 -2.11 22.97 50.20
CA ALA A 431 -3.01 23.63 51.13
C ALA A 431 -2.61 23.30 52.58
N TYR A 432 -2.46 22.02 52.90
CA TYR A 432 -2.04 21.57 54.22
C TYR A 432 -0.71 22.21 54.64
N ASN A 433 0.33 22.10 53.80
CA ASN A 433 1.68 22.60 54.09
C ASN A 433 1.70 24.12 54.35
N HIS A 434 0.95 24.91 53.56
CA HIS A 434 0.86 26.35 53.76
C HIS A 434 0.07 26.70 55.03
N LEU A 435 -1.02 25.99 55.32
CA LEU A 435 -1.85 26.24 56.49
C LEU A 435 -1.12 25.92 57.80
N ILE A 436 -0.37 24.82 57.88
CA ILE A 436 0.45 24.51 59.07
C ILE A 436 1.59 25.52 59.27
N ALA A 437 2.10 26.11 58.19
CA ALA A 437 3.10 27.16 58.22
C ALA A 437 2.51 28.57 58.48
N ASN A 438 1.20 28.67 58.71
CA ASN A 438 0.45 29.93 58.84
C ASN A 438 0.50 30.86 57.61
N ASP A 439 0.81 30.35 56.42
CA ASP A 439 0.62 31.06 55.15
C ASP A 439 -0.85 30.88 54.70
N ILE A 440 -1.77 31.53 55.42
CA ILE A 440 -3.21 31.32 55.28
C ILE A 440 -3.70 31.68 53.87
N GLU A 441 -3.17 32.75 53.28
CA GLU A 441 -3.58 33.22 51.96
C GLU A 441 -3.34 32.16 50.88
N LYS A 442 -2.13 31.60 50.81
CA LYS A 442 -1.81 30.54 49.84
C LYS A 442 -2.52 29.24 50.15
N GLY A 443 -2.62 28.87 51.43
CA GLY A 443 -3.36 27.70 51.86
C GLY A 443 -4.82 27.72 51.40
N LEU A 444 -5.48 28.88 51.54
CA LEU A 444 -6.85 29.07 51.07
C LEU A 444 -6.96 29.16 49.54
N ALA A 445 -5.95 29.69 48.85
CA ALA A 445 -5.92 29.67 47.39
C ALA A 445 -5.94 28.22 46.84
N TYR A 446 -5.14 27.32 47.42
CA TYR A 446 -5.17 25.91 47.03
C TYR A 446 -6.48 25.21 47.42
N LEU A 447 -7.05 25.52 48.59
CA LEU A 447 -8.38 25.04 48.95
C LEU A 447 -9.45 25.48 47.93
N LYS A 448 -9.38 26.72 47.43
CA LYS A 448 -10.30 27.20 46.39
C LYS A 448 -10.15 26.39 45.10
N ASN A 449 -8.92 26.11 44.65
CA ASN A 449 -8.69 25.29 43.47
C ASN A 449 -9.26 23.86 43.65
N MET A 450 -9.19 23.30 44.86
CA MET A 450 -9.83 22.02 45.17
C MET A 450 -11.35 22.10 45.07
N GLU A 451 -11.96 23.18 45.57
CA GLU A 451 -13.41 23.43 45.45
C GLU A 451 -13.84 23.50 43.98
N GLU A 452 -13.09 24.24 43.15
CA GLU A 452 -13.35 24.37 41.71
C GLU A 452 -13.27 23.02 40.99
N LEU A 453 -12.31 22.16 41.34
CA LEU A 453 -12.23 20.80 40.78
C LEU A 453 -13.45 19.95 41.13
N ILE A 454 -13.91 19.99 42.37
CA ILE A 454 -15.12 19.26 42.79
C ILE A 454 -16.35 19.78 42.04
N GLU A 455 -16.48 21.09 41.87
CA GLU A 455 -17.58 21.71 41.14
C GLU A 455 -17.59 21.32 39.65
N ASN A 456 -16.41 21.25 39.03
CA ASN A 456 -16.27 20.95 37.60
C ASN A 456 -16.43 19.46 37.26
N PHE A 457 -15.97 18.55 38.14
CA PHE A 457 -15.91 17.10 37.86
C PHE A 457 -16.90 16.26 38.66
N GLY A 458 -17.48 16.79 39.74
CA GLY A 458 -18.51 16.10 40.53
C GLY A 458 -18.09 14.70 40.97
N GLU A 459 -18.95 13.72 40.70
CA GLU A 459 -18.75 12.31 41.09
C GLU A 459 -17.62 11.60 40.33
N GLU A 460 -17.17 12.15 39.20
CA GLU A 460 -16.06 11.56 38.44
C GLU A 460 -14.70 11.83 39.10
N LEU A 461 -14.62 12.89 39.93
CA LEU A 461 -13.40 13.24 40.65
C LEU A 461 -13.17 12.26 41.79
N ARG A 462 -12.02 11.58 41.80
CA ARG A 462 -11.63 10.70 42.89
C ARG A 462 -10.83 11.47 43.93
N TYR A 463 -11.42 11.67 45.10
CA TYR A 463 -10.73 12.30 46.22
C TYR A 463 -11.12 11.67 47.56
N ASP A 464 -10.28 11.87 48.58
CA ASP A 464 -10.54 11.44 49.95
C ASP A 464 -11.27 12.57 50.71
N GLU A 465 -12.56 12.37 50.99
CA GLU A 465 -13.38 13.33 51.74
C GLU A 465 -12.80 13.64 53.12
N ASN A 466 -12.13 12.69 53.79
CA ASN A 466 -11.51 12.97 55.08
C ASN A 466 -10.33 13.93 54.92
N GLN A 467 -9.51 13.76 53.89
CA GLN A 467 -8.42 14.71 53.62
C GLN A 467 -8.99 16.08 53.25
N TYR A 468 -10.07 16.13 52.47
CA TYR A 468 -10.74 17.38 52.13
C TYR A 468 -11.25 18.12 53.38
N GLY A 469 -11.93 17.41 54.28
CA GLY A 469 -12.41 17.96 55.55
C GLY A 469 -11.29 18.42 56.47
N LEU A 470 -10.16 17.69 56.48
CA LEU A 470 -8.97 18.06 57.23
C LEU A 470 -8.39 19.41 56.78
N ILE A 471 -8.42 19.75 55.49
CA ILE A 471 -7.95 21.06 55.01
C ILE A 471 -8.78 22.22 55.59
N TYR A 472 -10.11 22.08 55.66
CA TYR A 472 -10.95 23.09 56.35
C TYR A 472 -10.64 23.17 57.83
N ALA A 473 -10.38 22.02 58.48
CA ALA A 473 -10.03 21.97 59.88
C ALA A 473 -8.69 22.70 60.14
N GLU A 474 -7.68 22.49 59.28
CA GLU A 474 -6.40 23.20 59.34
C GLU A 474 -6.52 24.68 59.04
N ALA A 475 -7.37 25.08 58.10
CA ALA A 475 -7.65 26.50 57.84
C ALA A 475 -8.28 27.18 59.06
N GLY A 476 -9.21 26.50 59.73
CA GLY A 476 -9.80 26.94 60.99
C GLY A 476 -8.74 27.09 62.09
N ALA A 477 -7.87 26.09 62.26
CA ALA A 477 -6.79 26.16 63.24
C ALA A 477 -5.77 27.26 62.94
N ALA A 478 -5.45 27.51 61.67
CA ALA A 478 -4.56 28.60 61.28
C ALA A 478 -5.13 29.97 61.67
N TYR A 479 -6.42 30.22 61.38
CA TYR A 479 -7.09 31.44 61.86
C TYR A 479 -7.18 31.50 63.40
N PHE A 480 -7.40 30.37 64.05
CA PHE A 480 -7.44 30.30 65.51
C PHE A 480 -6.10 30.69 66.14
N ARG A 481 -4.96 30.21 65.58
CA ARG A 481 -3.61 30.58 66.02
C ARG A 481 -3.35 32.08 65.90
N GLU A 482 -3.93 32.74 64.90
CA GLU A 482 -3.90 34.19 64.74
C GLU A 482 -4.96 34.96 65.56
N ARG A 483 -5.70 34.27 66.44
CA ARG A 483 -6.79 34.83 67.26
C ARG A 483 -7.93 35.44 66.42
N LYS A 484 -8.10 34.98 65.17
CA LYS A 484 -9.19 35.41 64.26
C LYS A 484 -10.38 34.45 64.39
N TYR A 485 -10.96 34.37 65.59
CA TYR A 485 -11.94 33.33 65.95
C TYR A 485 -13.20 33.31 65.07
N THR A 486 -13.75 34.46 64.68
CA THR A 486 -14.91 34.52 63.76
C THR A 486 -14.58 33.91 62.40
N LYS A 487 -13.38 34.16 61.86
CA LYS A 487 -12.94 33.57 60.58
C LYS A 487 -12.69 32.06 60.72
N ALA A 488 -12.11 31.65 61.85
CA ALA A 488 -11.92 30.24 62.18
C ALA A 488 -13.26 29.48 62.24
N LYS A 489 -14.27 30.06 62.89
CA LYS A 489 -15.62 29.48 62.95
C LYS A 489 -16.23 29.35 61.55
N ASN A 490 -16.23 30.44 60.78
CA ASN A 490 -16.86 30.46 59.46
C ASN A 490 -16.25 29.44 58.49
N ILE A 491 -14.93 29.26 58.48
CA ILE A 491 -14.29 28.30 57.56
C ILE A 491 -14.55 26.84 57.98
N ILE A 492 -14.63 26.57 59.29
CA ILE A 492 -14.99 25.24 59.82
C ILE A 492 -16.46 24.92 59.49
N GLU A 493 -17.36 25.89 59.65
CA GLU A 493 -18.78 25.73 59.29
C GLU A 493 -18.94 25.50 57.79
N LYS A 494 -18.19 26.20 56.94
CA LYS A 494 -18.14 25.93 55.49
C LYS A 494 -17.71 24.49 55.21
N GLY A 495 -16.71 23.97 55.93
CA GLY A 495 -16.29 22.57 55.86
C GLY A 495 -17.39 21.60 56.29
N LEU A 496 -18.09 21.87 57.39
CA LEU A 496 -19.20 21.04 57.89
C LEU A 496 -20.43 21.05 56.96
N VAL A 497 -20.67 22.11 56.20
CA VAL A 497 -21.72 22.08 55.15
C VAL A 497 -21.38 21.05 54.07
N LYS A 498 -20.10 20.94 53.71
CA LYS A 498 -19.63 20.01 52.67
C LYS A 498 -19.47 18.59 53.18
N ILE A 499 -18.99 18.42 54.42
CA ILE A 499 -18.70 17.13 55.03
C ILE A 499 -19.25 17.12 56.47
N PRO A 500 -20.58 16.95 56.65
CA PRO A 500 -21.25 17.14 57.94
C PRO A 500 -20.74 16.25 59.06
N GLU A 501 -20.31 15.03 58.71
CA GLU A 501 -19.88 14.02 59.67
C GLU A 501 -18.37 14.00 59.93
N HIS A 502 -17.61 14.98 59.43
CA HIS A 502 -16.16 15.00 59.59
C HIS A 502 -15.74 15.21 61.07
N PRO A 503 -15.01 14.26 61.69
CA PRO A 503 -14.77 14.26 63.13
C PRO A 503 -13.94 15.45 63.60
N GLU A 504 -12.85 15.76 62.89
CA GLU A 504 -11.94 16.85 63.26
C GLU A 504 -12.61 18.22 63.14
N LEU A 505 -13.53 18.38 62.16
CA LEU A 505 -14.26 19.64 61.99
C LEU A 505 -15.23 19.86 63.15
N LYS A 506 -15.95 18.82 63.59
CA LYS A 506 -16.84 18.89 64.76
C LYS A 506 -16.06 19.25 66.03
N VAL A 507 -14.89 18.63 66.24
CA VAL A 507 -14.04 18.91 67.40
C VAL A 507 -13.55 20.36 67.38
N ARG A 508 -12.98 20.83 66.27
CA ARG A 508 -12.47 22.20 66.17
C ARG A 508 -13.58 23.24 66.23
N HIS A 509 -14.76 22.96 65.67
CA HIS A 509 -15.92 23.86 65.77
C HIS A 509 -16.28 24.14 67.23
N LYS A 510 -16.38 23.09 68.05
CA LYS A 510 -16.68 23.22 69.48
C LYS A 510 -15.66 24.11 70.20
N ILE A 511 -14.36 23.88 69.95
CA ILE A 511 -13.27 24.68 70.56
C ILE A 511 -13.39 26.16 70.18
N VAL A 512 -13.63 26.47 68.91
CA VAL A 512 -13.74 27.86 68.45
C VAL A 512 -14.98 28.56 69.02
N VAL A 513 -16.11 27.84 69.12
CA VAL A 513 -17.36 28.38 69.69
C VAL A 513 -17.22 28.66 71.19
N GLU A 514 -16.56 27.78 71.94
CA GLU A 514 -16.26 27.99 73.35
C GLU A 514 -15.38 29.24 73.56
N GLU A 515 -14.39 29.46 72.69
CA GLU A 515 -13.51 30.63 72.80
C GLU A 515 -14.21 31.94 72.41
N LEU A 516 -15.12 31.94 71.43
CA LEU A 516 -15.94 33.10 71.07
C LEU A 516 -16.97 33.48 72.15
N SER A 517 -17.24 32.58 73.09
CA SER A 517 -18.20 32.79 74.18
C SER A 517 -17.55 33.34 75.46
N LYS A 518 -16.21 33.48 75.48
CA LYS A 518 -15.42 34.13 76.53
C LYS A 518 -15.15 35.58 76.14
#